data_AF-A0A7Z7JGB2-F1
#
_entry.id   AF-A0A7Z7JGB2-F1
#
_cell.length_a   1.000
_cell.length_b   1.000
_cell.length_c   1.000
_cell.angle_alpha   90.00
_cell.angle_beta   90.00
_cell.angle_gamma   90.00
#
_symmetry.space_group_name_H-M   'P 1'
#
loop_
_entity.id
_entity.type
_entity.pdbx_description
1 polymer ?
#
loop_
_entity_poly.entity_id
_entity_poly.type
_entity_poly.pdbx_seq_one_letter_code
_entity_poly.pdbx_strand_id
1 'polypeptide(L)' 'MSEHLKAILASLKQQPQRQDATNDQLRDLAVIADRLGMYDAADLVRRLIGDRA' A
#
# COMPACT_ATOMS: atom_id res chain seq x y z
N MET A 1 -15.50 21.31 -12.45
CA MET A 1 -15.83 19.87 -12.34
C MET A 1 -17.22 19.65 -12.92
N SER A 2 -17.40 18.78 -13.91
CA SER A 2 -18.70 18.62 -14.58
C SER A 2 -19.74 17.94 -13.68
N GLU A 3 -21.02 18.25 -13.88
CA GLU A 3 -22.13 17.65 -13.11
C GLU A 3 -22.21 16.13 -13.30
N HIS A 4 -21.88 15.65 -14.49
CA HIS A 4 -21.79 14.22 -14.78
C HIS A 4 -20.72 13.51 -13.92
N LEU A 5 -19.55 14.12 -13.76
CA LEU A 5 -18.47 13.58 -12.94
C LEU A 5 -18.87 13.53 -11.46
N LYS A 6 -19.58 14.54 -10.95
CA LYS A 6 -20.11 14.54 -9.58
C LYS A 6 -21.09 13.40 -9.33
N ALA A 7 -22.03 13.18 -10.26
CA ALA A 7 -23.02 12.11 -10.16
C ALA A 7 -22.36 10.71 -10.14
N ILE A 8 -21.34 10.50 -10.97
CA ILE A 8 -20.55 9.26 -10.97
C ILE A 8 -19.84 9.07 -9.64
N LEU A 9 -19.12 10.07 -9.14
CA LEU A 9 -18.40 9.97 -7.87
C LEU A 9 -19.34 9.70 -6.69
N ALA A 10 -20.52 10.32 -6.67
CA ALA A 10 -21.54 10.09 -5.64
C ALA A 10 -22.15 8.67 -5.70
N SER A 11 -22.12 8.01 -6.86
CA SER A 11 -22.62 6.64 -7.03
C SER A 11 -21.65 5.56 -6.52
N LEU A 12 -20.37 5.92 -6.34
CA LEU A 12 -19.36 4.99 -5.83
C LEU A 12 -19.61 4.74 -4.34
N LYS A 13 -19.82 3.47 -3.96
CA LYS A 13 -19.83 3.08 -2.54
C LYS A 13 -18.48 3.43 -1.94
N GLN A 14 -18.51 4.30 -0.93
CA GLN A 14 -17.32 4.65 -0.18
C GLN A 14 -16.77 3.39 0.50
N GLN A 15 -15.57 2.99 0.08
CA GLN A 15 -14.84 1.92 0.75
C GLN A 15 -14.37 2.42 2.11
N PRO A 16 -14.21 1.54 3.11
CA PRO A 16 -13.55 1.93 4.34
C PRO A 16 -12.18 2.52 3.99
N GLN A 17 -11.91 3.74 4.47
CA GLN A 17 -10.58 4.32 4.38
C GLN A 17 -9.62 3.34 5.04
N ARG A 18 -8.65 2.79 4.30
CA ARG A 18 -7.59 2.01 4.93
C ARG A 18 -6.81 2.97 5.84
N GLN A 19 -6.83 2.69 7.14
CA GLN A 19 -6.10 3.46 8.14
C GLN A 19 -4.60 3.13 8.11
N ASP A 20 -4.21 2.03 7.46
CA ASP A 20 -2.81 1.64 7.31
C ASP A 20 -2.14 2.55 6.28
N ALA A 21 -1.06 3.21 6.69
CA ALA A 21 -0.25 3.96 5.75
C ALA A 21 0.40 2.98 4.76
N THR A 22 0.67 3.45 3.54
CA THR A 22 1.41 2.65 2.53
C THR A 22 2.72 2.09 3.10
N ASN A 23 3.39 2.83 3.99
CA ASN A 23 4.61 2.38 4.65
C ASN A 23 4.38 1.17 5.58
N ASP A 24 3.27 1.12 6.30
CA ASP A 24 2.97 0.00 7.20
C ASP A 24 2.71 -1.28 6.40
N GLN A 25 1.99 -1.16 5.28
CA GLN A 25 1.76 -2.28 4.37
C GLN A 25 3.06 -2.79 3.73
N LEU A 26 3.98 -1.90 3.40
CA LEU A 26 5.29 -2.25 2.84
C LEU A 26 6.20 -2.90 3.89
N ARG A 27 6.12 -2.51 5.16
CA ARG A 27 6.82 -3.20 6.25
C ARG A 27 6.37 -4.65 6.39
N ASP A 28 5.06 -4.88 6.39
CA ASP A 28 4.51 -6.23 6.45
C ASP A 28 4.94 -7.07 5.24
N LEU A 29 4.94 -6.47 4.05
CA LEU A 29 5.38 -7.12 2.83
C LEU A 29 6.85 -7.56 2.92
N ALA A 30 7.74 -6.72 3.45
CA ALA A 30 9.14 -7.08 3.65
C ALA A 30 9.30 -8.29 4.59
N VAL A 31 8.53 -8.34 5.69
CA VAL A 31 8.55 -9.48 6.64
C VAL A 31 8.05 -10.76 5.97
N ILE A 32 6.98 -10.68 5.19
CA ILE A 32 6.44 -11.84 4.47
C ILE A 32 7.43 -12.34 3.42
N ALA A 33 8.04 -11.44 2.65
CA ALA A 33 9.05 -11.79 1.65
C ALA A 33 10.24 -12.52 2.29
N ASP A 34 10.72 -12.06 3.45
CA ASP A 34 11.81 -12.68 4.20
C ASP A 34 11.45 -14.11 4.63
N ARG A 35 10.24 -14.31 5.16
CA ARG A 35 9.73 -15.65 5.56
C ARG A 35 9.56 -16.61 4.39
N LEU A 36 9.34 -16.10 3.19
CA LEU A 36 9.22 -16.90 1.96
C LEU A 36 10.58 -17.16 1.29
N GLY A 37 11.70 -16.69 1.86
CA GLY A 37 13.03 -16.80 1.27
C GLY A 37 13.26 -15.87 0.08
N MET A 38 12.38 -14.88 -0.12
CA MET A 38 12.47 -13.87 -1.18
C MET A 38 13.33 -12.68 -0.71
N TYR A 39 14.58 -12.96 -0.31
CA TYR A 39 15.44 -11.98 0.35
C TYR A 39 15.70 -10.73 -0.50
N ASP A 40 15.93 -10.88 -1.80
CA ASP A 40 16.12 -9.74 -2.72
C ASP A 40 14.90 -8.81 -2.78
N ALA A 41 13.70 -9.41 -2.74
CA ALA A 41 12.45 -8.65 -2.71
C ALA A 41 12.25 -7.95 -1.36
N ALA A 42 12.55 -8.64 -0.25
CA ALA A 42 12.48 -8.06 1.09
C ALA A 42 13.42 -6.85 1.22
N ASP A 43 14.66 -6.97 0.73
CA ASP A 43 15.65 -5.90 0.76
C ASP A 43 15.27 -4.72 -0.14
N LEU A 44 14.72 -4.99 -1.32
CA LEU A 44 14.19 -3.93 -2.18
C LEU A 44 13.09 -3.15 -1.47
N VAL A 45 12.16 -3.85 -0.82
CA VAL A 45 11.05 -3.21 -0.09
C VAL A 45 11.57 -2.39 1.09
N ARG A 46 12.50 -2.91 1.90
CA ARG A 46 13.15 -2.18 3.00
C ARG A 46 13.81 -0.89 2.53
N ARG A 47 14.50 -0.92 1.38
CA ARG A 47 15.11 0.28 0.78
C ARG A 47 14.07 1.31 0.33
N LEU A 48 12.96 0.87 -0.25
CA LEU A 48 11.88 1.76 -0.70
C LEU A 48 11.22 2.51 0.47
N ILE A 49 11.13 1.88 1.65
CA ILE A 49 10.56 2.52 2.85
C ILE A 49 11.58 3.24 3.74
N GLY A 50 12.87 3.20 3.38
CA GLY A 50 13.94 3.84 4.14
C GLY A 50 14.31 3.14 5.45
N ASP A 51 13.83 1.92 5.68
CA ASP A 51 14.32 1.08 6.78
C ASP A 51 15.73 0.61 6.42
N ARG A 52 16.73 1.21 7.08
CA ARG A 52 18.09 0.69 7.06
C ARG A 52 18.13 -0.50 8.00
N ALA A 53 18.36 -1.69 7.45
CA ALA A 53 18.77 -2.86 8.21
C ALA A 53 20.09 -2.59 8.94
#